data_AF-A0A7Y5SC34-F1
#
_entry.id   AF-A0A7Y5SC34-F1
#
_cell.length_a   1.000
_cell.length_b   1.000
_cell.length_c   1.000
_cell.angle_alpha   90.00
_cell.angle_beta   90.00
_cell.angle_gamma   90.00
#
_symmetry.space_group_name_H-M   'P 1'
#
loop_
_entity.id
_entity.type
_entity.pdbx_description
1 polymer ?
#
loop_
_entity_poly.entity_id
_entity_poly.type
_entity_poly.pdbx_seq_one_letter_code
_entity_poly.pdbx_strand_id
1 'polypeptide(L)'
;ASFSETYGRNALNNGLPCVECPGLVEALHQRYPGVSGGTVRAPEVEIDFERSVVGCEGMEFGFTPLSPVAQELVAMGGAELMTRTALGAG
;
A
#
# COMPACT_ATOMS: atom_id res chain seq x y z
N ALA A 1 -3.72 12.18 2.53
CA ALA A 1 -4.48 11.39 3.52
C ALA A 1 -3.49 10.54 4.31
N SER A 2 -3.79 10.25 5.58
CA SER A 2 -2.94 9.44 6.46
C SER A 2 -3.83 8.48 7.26
N PHE A 3 -3.29 7.32 7.67
CA PHE A 3 -3.99 6.33 8.47
C PHE A 3 -3.54 6.37 9.94
N SER A 4 -4.37 5.89 10.87
CA SER A 4 -3.96 5.80 12.27
C SER A 4 -2.90 4.72 12.47
N GLU A 5 -1.98 4.93 13.41
CA GLU A 5 -0.92 3.96 13.73
C GLU A 5 -1.48 2.56 14.05
N THR A 6 -2.58 2.51 14.82
CA THR A 6 -3.29 1.25 15.13
C THR A 6 -3.84 0.58 13.88
N TYR A 7 -4.40 1.34 12.94
CA TYR A 7 -4.89 0.77 11.67
C TYR A 7 -3.74 0.22 10.83
N GLY A 8 -2.65 0.99 10.68
CA GLY A 8 -1.46 0.55 9.94
C GLY A 8 -0.89 -0.76 10.49
N ARG A 9 -0.79 -0.89 11.81
CA ARG A 9 -0.35 -2.12 12.47
C ARG A 9 -1.32 -3.29 12.21
N ASN A 10 -2.61 -3.06 12.34
CA ASN A 10 -3.61 -4.12 12.14
C ASN A 10 -3.65 -4.58 10.68
N ALA A 11 -3.55 -3.66 9.73
CA ALA A 11 -3.51 -3.99 8.31
C ALA A 11 -2.27 -4.84 7.99
N LEU A 12 -1.09 -4.41 8.48
CA LEU A 12 0.16 -5.16 8.29
C LEU A 12 0.09 -6.58 8.89
N ASN A 13 -0.46 -6.72 10.10
CA ASN A 13 -0.65 -8.02 10.74
C ASN A 13 -1.56 -8.97 9.93
N ASN A 14 -2.45 -8.43 9.10
CA ASN A 14 -3.33 -9.21 8.24
C ASN A 14 -2.78 -9.33 6.80
N GLY A 15 -1.53 -8.94 6.55
CA GLY A 15 -0.93 -8.97 5.21
C GLY A 15 -1.43 -7.90 4.25
N LEU A 16 -2.04 -6.84 4.78
CA LEU A 16 -2.52 -5.69 4.02
C LEU A 16 -1.55 -4.52 4.23
N PRO A 17 -0.49 -4.37 3.41
CA PRO A 17 0.41 -3.24 3.52
C PRO A 17 -0.34 -1.93 3.26
N CYS A 18 -0.03 -0.92 4.06
CA CYS A 18 -0.55 0.43 3.85
C CYS A 18 0.59 1.33 3.37
N VAL A 19 0.38 2.02 2.25
CA VAL A 19 1.34 2.95 1.66
C VAL A 19 0.77 4.36 1.67
N GLU A 20 1.52 5.32 2.19
CA GLU A 20 1.19 6.74 2.10
C GLU A 20 1.85 7.36 0.86
N CYS A 21 1.05 7.72 -0.15
CA CYS A 21 1.52 8.39 -1.36
C CYS A 21 0.72 9.67 -1.61
N PRO A 22 1.10 10.81 -0.99
CA PRO A 22 0.36 12.06 -1.09
C PRO A 22 0.21 12.55 -2.54
N GLY A 23 1.25 12.42 -3.36
CA GLY A 23 1.22 12.84 -4.77
C GLY A 23 0.15 12.12 -5.60
N LEU A 24 0.01 10.81 -5.41
CA LEU A 24 -1.05 10.03 -6.07
C LEU A 24 -2.44 10.48 -5.60
N VAL A 25 -2.62 10.73 -4.30
CA VAL A 25 -3.90 11.21 -3.74
C VAL A 25 -4.29 12.56 -4.36
N GLU A 26 -3.33 13.49 -4.46
CA GLU A 26 -3.56 14.79 -5.09
C GLU A 26 -3.92 14.66 -6.58
N ALA A 27 -3.19 13.81 -7.31
CA ALA A 27 -3.48 13.54 -8.72
C ALA A 27 -4.90 12.96 -8.93
N LEU A 28 -5.33 12.02 -8.08
CA LEU A 28 -6.67 11.45 -8.12
C LEU A 28 -7.76 12.50 -7.77
N HIS A 29 -7.53 13.36 -6.79
CA HIS A 29 -8.47 14.45 -6.49
C HIS A 29 -8.62 15.43 -7.66
N GLN A 30 -7.52 15.76 -8.35
CA GLN A 30 -7.55 16.62 -9.53
C GLN A 30 -8.24 15.94 -10.73
N ARG A 31 -8.10 14.62 -10.86
CA ARG A 31 -8.73 13.79 -11.90
C ARG A 31 -10.26 13.76 -11.77
N TYR A 32 -10.76 13.77 -10.54
CA TYR A 32 -12.18 13.59 -10.22
C TYR A 32 -12.74 14.79 -9.42
N PRO A 33 -12.74 16.01 -10.00
CA PRO A 33 -13.22 17.19 -9.30
C PRO A 33 -14.72 17.09 -9.03
N GLY A 34 -15.14 17.45 -7.81
CA GLY A 34 -16.56 17.56 -7.46
C GLY A 34 -17.32 16.24 -7.33
N VAL A 35 -16.62 15.09 -7.24
CA VAL A 35 -17.26 13.82 -6.84
C VAL A 35 -17.74 13.95 -5.40
N SER A 36 -19.05 14.17 -5.23
CA SER A 36 -19.72 14.21 -3.93
C SER A 36 -20.68 13.04 -3.80
N GLY A 37 -20.22 11.96 -3.15
CA GLY A 37 -21.02 10.78 -2.86
C GLY A 37 -20.97 9.71 -3.96
N GLY A 38 -20.54 8.52 -3.58
CA GLY A 38 -20.39 7.35 -4.46
C GLY A 38 -18.94 6.88 -4.59
N THR A 39 -18.74 5.62 -4.94
CA THR A 39 -17.42 5.04 -5.25
C THR A 39 -17.13 5.23 -6.74
N VAL A 40 -15.96 5.78 -7.07
CA VAL A 40 -15.48 5.90 -8.45
C VAL A 40 -14.41 4.85 -8.69
N ARG A 41 -14.45 4.19 -9.85
CA ARG A 41 -13.38 3.28 -10.26
C ARG A 41 -12.15 4.10 -10.64
N ALA A 42 -11.11 4.02 -9.81
CA ALA A 42 -9.80 4.59 -10.07
C ALA A 42 -9.06 3.80 -11.17
N PRO A 43 -8.05 4.43 -11.83
CA PRO A 43 -7.14 3.72 -12.71
C PRO A 43 -6.37 2.61 -11.99
N GLU A 44 -5.90 1.64 -12.76
CA GLU A 44 -4.94 0.64 -12.26
C GLU A 44 -3.60 1.30 -11.95
N VAL A 45 -2.94 0.79 -10.92
CA VAL A 45 -1.64 1.26 -10.47
C VAL A 45 -0.67 0.10 -10.37
N GLU A 46 0.60 0.38 -10.64
CA GLU A 46 1.70 -0.56 -10.41
C GLU A 46 2.54 -0.03 -9.24
N ILE A 47 2.92 -0.90 -8.32
CA ILE A 47 3.73 -0.52 -7.16
C ILE A 47 5.09 -1.19 -7.30
N ASP A 48 6.13 -0.36 -7.36
CA ASP A 48 7.52 -0.77 -7.29
C ASP A 48 8.03 -0.53 -5.86
N PHE A 49 8.12 -1.60 -5.08
CA PHE A 49 8.58 -1.53 -3.69
C PHE A 49 10.09 -1.25 -3.58
N GLU A 50 10.89 -1.70 -4.55
CA GLU A 50 12.34 -1.49 -4.55
C GLU A 50 12.68 -0.01 -4.77
N ARG A 51 12.00 0.62 -5.73
CA ARG A 51 12.14 2.05 -6.04
C ARG A 51 11.29 2.94 -5.15
N SER A 52 10.36 2.36 -4.38
CA SER A 52 9.36 3.08 -3.59
C SER A 52 8.55 4.09 -4.43
N VAL A 53 8.06 3.60 -5.57
CA VAL A 53 7.30 4.38 -6.56
C VAL A 53 5.98 3.68 -6.89
N VAL A 54 4.91 4.47 -7.05
CA VAL A 54 3.65 4.03 -7.66
C VAL A 54 3.55 4.60 -9.06
N GLY A 55 3.42 3.72 -10.06
CA GLY A 55 3.10 4.05 -11.43
C GLY A 55 1.59 4.12 -11.64
N CYS A 56 1.08 5.20 -12.23
CA CYS A 56 -0.33 5.38 -12.55
C CYS A 56 -0.50 6.22 -13.82
N GLU A 57 -1.15 5.66 -14.85
CA GLU A 57 -1.38 6.32 -16.15
C GLU A 57 -0.10 6.95 -16.77
N GLY A 58 1.07 6.32 -16.59
CA GLY A 58 2.36 6.82 -17.10
C GLY A 58 3.05 7.88 -16.24
N MET A 59 2.48 8.24 -15.08
CA MET A 59 3.10 9.08 -14.06
C MET A 59 3.68 8.22 -12.93
N GLU A 60 4.76 8.70 -12.32
CA GLU A 60 5.40 8.05 -11.17
C GLU A 60 5.26 8.93 -9.92
N PHE A 61 4.84 8.32 -8.81
CA PHE A 61 4.68 9.00 -7.53
C PHE A 61 5.49 8.29 -6.44
N GLY A 62 6.44 8.99 -5.84
CA GLY A 62 7.22 8.45 -4.72
C GLY A 62 6.35 8.25 -3.47
N PHE A 63 6.69 7.24 -2.69
CA PHE A 63 6.11 7.01 -1.36
C PHE A 63 7.20 6.69 -0.34
N THR A 64 6.87 6.80 0.95
CA THR A 64 7.81 6.44 2.02
C THR A 64 8.07 4.94 2.01
N PRO A 65 9.31 4.46 1.87
CA PRO A 65 9.62 3.04 1.79
C PRO A 65 9.02 2.26 2.97
N LEU A 66 8.42 1.10 2.68
CA LEU A 66 8.02 0.17 3.73
C LEU A 66 9.25 -0.44 4.39
N SER A 67 9.16 -0.76 5.68
CA SER A 67 10.25 -1.48 6.35
C SER A 67 10.52 -2.82 5.65
N PRO A 68 11.76 -3.35 5.69
CA PRO A 68 12.07 -4.64 5.05
C PRO A 68 11.13 -5.77 5.47
N VAL A 69 10.80 -5.83 6.77
CA VAL A 69 9.83 -6.79 7.32
C VAL A 69 8.45 -6.63 6.67
N ALA A 70 8.00 -5.40 6.45
CA ALA A 70 6.73 -5.15 5.79
C ALA A 70 6.76 -5.56 4.31
N GLN A 71 7.88 -5.35 3.60
CA GLN A 71 8.02 -5.80 2.21
C GLN A 71 8.05 -7.33 2.09
N GLU A 72 8.76 -8.01 2.98
CA GLU A 72 8.77 -9.48 3.05
C GLU A 72 7.37 -10.03 3.36
N LEU A 73 6.62 -9.37 4.25
CA LEU A 73 5.24 -9.73 4.57
C LEU A 73 4.33 -9.67 3.34
N VAL A 74 4.50 -8.66 2.49
CA VAL A 74 3.76 -8.51 1.23
C VAL A 74 4.14 -9.61 0.25
N ALA A 75 5.44 -9.87 0.06
CA ALA A 75 5.94 -10.91 -0.83
C ALA A 75 5.43 -12.30 -0.43
N MET A 76 5.23 -12.54 0.86
CA MET A 76 4.70 -13.80 1.40
C MET A 76 3.17 -13.86 1.51
N GLY A 77 2.43 -12.82 1.09
CA GLY A 77 0.97 -12.81 1.18
C GLY A 77 0.40 -12.71 2.59
N GLY A 78 1.19 -12.27 3.57
CA GLY A 78 0.73 -11.87 4.92
C GLY A 78 1.40 -12.56 6.11
N ALA A 79 1.17 -11.99 7.31
CA ALA A 79 1.85 -12.40 8.56
C ALA A 79 1.42 -13.78 9.08
N GLU A 80 0.23 -14.25 8.72
CA GLU A 80 -0.24 -15.58 9.06
C GLU A 80 0.55 -16.69 8.33
N LEU A 81 1.09 -16.38 7.14
CA LEU A 81 2.02 -17.27 6.45
C LEU A 81 3.41 -17.22 7.10
N MET A 82 3.91 -16.04 7.48
CA MET A 82 5.20 -15.87 8.19
C MET A 82 5.29 -16.70 9.47
N THR A 83 4.25 -16.66 10.31
CA THR A 83 4.24 -17.41 11.59
C THR A 83 4.19 -18.92 11.37
N ARG A 84 3.46 -19.41 10.35
CA ARG A 84 3.50 -20.83 9.95
C ARG A 84 4.89 -21.27 9.46
N THR A 85 5.56 -20.45 8.66
CA THR A 85 6.90 -20.79 8.13
C THR A 85 7.96 -20.75 9.23
N ALA A 86 7.88 -19.80 10.16
CA ALA A 86 8.80 -19.69 11.29
C ALA A 86 8.66 -20.82 12.32
N LEU A 87 7.44 -21.36 12.51
CA LEU A 87 7.16 -22.44 13.47
C LEU A 87 7.24 -23.85 12.86
N GLY A 88 7.25 -23.98 11.52
CA GLY A 88 7.47 -25.26 10.82
C GLY A 88 8.94 -25.61 10.58
N ALA A 89 9.86 -24.72 10.96
CA ALA A 89 11.31 -24.92 10.88
C ALA A 89 11.94 -25.30 12.26
N GLY A 90 11.12 -25.77 13.20
CA GLY A 90 11.53 -26.23 14.53
C GLY A 90 11.31 -27.72 14.73
#